data_AF-A0A9W8DNQ7-F1
#
_entry.id   AF-A0A9W8DNQ7-F1
#
_cell.length_a   1.000
_cell.length_b   1.000
_cell.length_c   1.000
_cell.angle_alpha   90.00
_cell.angle_beta   90.00
_cell.angle_gamma   90.00
#
_symmetry.space_group_name_H-M   'P 1'
#
loop_
_entity.id
_entity.type
_entity.pdbx_description
1 polymer ?
#
loop_
_entity_poly.entity_id
_entity_poly.type
_entity_poly.pdbx_seq_one_letter_code
_entity_poly.pdbx_strand_id
1 'polypeptide(L)'
;FSGGVANRQAVFTNRSPKTVRIDLLAAGAYSVSAHYANQSLSDLPRRSAATAPAIFSQRVLNLAPGASTPWTITFTQPWDLPDKEHWVYSGFINATIIIDNAVNSTMTIPFLGFKGDYRTVPILRPNTADFPFLGSSQTNDRVTQVMSANAAGVPVFDMVKNLPIVTIAKDHPTAQIRVYAISQSTGKPYFALVDGVLDYAQQNFISYRPTTTFTWSGYGYNKTNKSDLKRLANGIYRIKVTALRPFGDPSKPSDLDTWTSGFFKVAR
;
A
#
# COMPACT_ATOMS: atom_id res chain seq x y z
N PHE A 1 -7.23 -10.56 6.89
CA PHE A 1 -7.56 -11.18 5.59
C PHE A 1 -6.53 -12.28 5.39
N SER A 2 -6.75 -13.48 5.94
CA SER A 2 -5.85 -14.62 5.75
C SER A 2 -6.20 -15.29 4.42
N GLY A 3 -5.25 -15.28 3.50
CA GLY A 3 -5.41 -15.63 2.08
C GLY A 3 -5.48 -17.13 1.76
N GLY A 4 -6.28 -17.92 2.48
CA GLY A 4 -6.40 -19.35 2.18
C GLY A 4 -7.50 -19.64 1.16
N VAL A 5 -8.73 -19.47 1.62
CA VAL A 5 -9.95 -19.83 0.91
C VAL A 5 -11.02 -18.79 1.25
N ALA A 6 -11.74 -18.31 0.24
CA ALA A 6 -12.83 -17.36 0.42
C ALA A 6 -14.14 -17.97 -0.09
N ASN A 7 -15.07 -18.25 0.83
CA ASN A 7 -16.43 -18.60 0.48
C ASN A 7 -17.26 -17.32 0.30
N ARG A 8 -18.02 -17.25 -0.78
CA ARG A 8 -18.97 -16.18 -1.08
C ARG A 8 -20.31 -16.80 -1.39
N GLN A 9 -21.34 -16.36 -0.68
CA GLN A 9 -22.71 -16.68 -1.02
C GLN A 9 -23.21 -15.65 -2.02
N ALA A 10 -23.90 -16.13 -3.03
CA ALA A 10 -24.65 -15.32 -3.97
C ALA A 10 -26.03 -15.93 -4.15
N VAL A 11 -26.96 -15.14 -4.69
CA VAL A 11 -28.35 -15.57 -4.91
C VAL A 11 -28.70 -15.30 -6.35
N PHE A 12 -29.23 -16.31 -7.03
CA PHE A 12 -29.91 -16.13 -8.31
C PHE A 12 -31.41 -16.06 -8.07
N THR A 13 -32.06 -15.08 -8.68
CA THR A 13 -33.52 -14.92 -8.65
C THR A 13 -34.07 -15.00 -10.06
N ASN A 14 -34.96 -15.95 -10.32
CA ASN A 14 -35.67 -16.04 -11.58
C ASN A 14 -36.87 -15.09 -11.56
N ARG A 15 -36.78 -14.00 -12.34
CA ARG A 15 -37.87 -13.03 -12.52
C ARG A 15 -38.72 -13.28 -13.77
N SER A 16 -38.44 -14.35 -14.51
CA SER A 16 -39.20 -14.71 -15.69
C SER A 16 -40.45 -15.54 -15.30
N PRO A 17 -41.47 -15.60 -16.17
CA PRO A 17 -42.64 -16.43 -15.96
C PRO A 17 -42.39 -17.92 -16.26
N LYS A 18 -41.17 -18.31 -16.65
CA LYS A 18 -40.79 -19.67 -17.05
C LYS A 18 -39.70 -20.21 -16.14
N THR A 19 -39.55 -21.54 -16.09
CA THR A 19 -38.40 -22.14 -15.43
C THR A 19 -37.13 -21.77 -16.17
N VAL A 20 -36.10 -21.36 -15.41
CA VAL A 20 -34.79 -21.00 -15.92
C VAL A 20 -33.77 -22.04 -15.47
N ARG A 21 -32.96 -22.52 -16.41
CA ARG A 21 -31.72 -23.24 -16.11
C ARG A 21 -30.54 -22.28 -16.24
N ILE A 22 -29.63 -22.30 -15.28
CA ILE A 22 -28.42 -21.49 -15.27
C ILE A 22 -27.21 -22.41 -15.23
N ASP A 23 -26.40 -22.37 -16.28
CA ASP A 23 -25.14 -23.10 -16.37
C ASP A 23 -23.98 -22.15 -16.03
N LEU A 24 -23.15 -22.55 -15.05
CA LEU A 24 -22.09 -21.72 -14.48
C LEU A 24 -20.71 -22.26 -14.87
N LEU A 25 -19.88 -21.37 -15.39
CA LEU A 25 -18.49 -21.63 -15.73
C LEU A 25 -17.59 -20.53 -15.16
N ALA A 26 -16.43 -20.90 -14.63
CA ALA A 26 -15.40 -19.94 -14.23
C ALA A 26 -14.27 -19.92 -15.26
N ALA A 27 -13.76 -18.72 -15.55
CA ALA A 27 -12.54 -18.52 -16.30
C ALA A 27 -11.60 -17.62 -15.49
N GLY A 28 -10.42 -18.14 -15.16
CA GLY A 28 -9.37 -17.36 -14.53
C GLY A 28 -8.69 -16.43 -15.55
N ALA A 29 -8.34 -15.22 -15.11
CA ALA A 29 -7.49 -14.31 -15.88
C ALA A 29 -6.04 -14.38 -15.37
N TYR A 30 -5.10 -13.86 -16.17
CA TYR A 30 -3.71 -13.71 -15.76
C TYR A 30 -3.61 -12.93 -14.44
N SER A 31 -2.79 -13.43 -13.52
CA SER A 31 -2.43 -12.69 -12.32
C SER A 31 -1.41 -11.61 -12.67
N VAL A 32 -1.46 -10.49 -11.96
CA VAL A 32 -0.56 -9.35 -12.16
C VAL A 32 0.08 -8.88 -10.87
N SER A 33 1.34 -8.46 -10.93
CA SER A 33 2.02 -7.83 -9.80
C SER A 33 3.11 -6.88 -10.28
N ALA A 34 3.29 -5.78 -9.55
CA ALA A 34 4.49 -4.96 -9.65
C ALA A 34 5.51 -5.23 -8.53
N HIS A 35 5.14 -5.96 -7.47
CA HIS A 35 6.01 -6.20 -6.33
C HIS A 35 6.91 -7.42 -6.53
N TYR A 36 8.19 -7.29 -6.17
CA TYR A 36 9.12 -8.39 -6.04
C TYR A 36 9.20 -8.90 -4.61
N ALA A 37 9.76 -10.10 -4.41
CA ALA A 37 9.89 -10.71 -3.09
C ALA A 37 10.78 -9.91 -2.11
N ASN A 38 11.69 -9.08 -2.63
CA ASN A 38 12.49 -8.12 -1.86
C ASN A 38 11.75 -6.80 -1.58
N GLN A 39 10.44 -6.74 -1.87
CA GLN A 39 9.54 -5.59 -1.72
C GLN A 39 9.80 -4.41 -2.67
N SER A 40 10.74 -4.51 -3.62
CA SER A 40 10.88 -3.48 -4.66
C SER A 40 9.71 -3.53 -5.65
N LEU A 41 9.48 -2.40 -6.32
CA LEU A 41 8.50 -2.30 -7.40
C LEU A 41 9.17 -2.39 -8.77
N SER A 42 8.50 -3.06 -9.70
CA SER A 42 8.75 -3.00 -11.14
C SER A 42 8.02 -1.82 -11.77
N ASP A 43 8.68 -1.12 -12.71
CA ASP A 43 8.04 -0.04 -13.48
C ASP A 43 6.95 -0.55 -14.43
N LEU A 44 7.04 -1.83 -14.83
CA LEU A 44 6.03 -2.50 -15.63
C LEU A 44 5.39 -3.64 -14.83
N PRO A 45 4.06 -3.79 -14.88
CA PRO A 45 3.38 -4.93 -14.26
C PRO A 45 3.89 -6.25 -14.84
N ARG A 46 4.28 -7.16 -13.96
CA ARG A 46 4.58 -8.56 -14.30
C ARG A 46 3.28 -9.33 -14.39
N ARG A 47 3.24 -10.31 -15.29
CA ARG A 47 2.08 -11.17 -15.52
C ARG A 47 2.44 -12.62 -15.26
N SER A 48 1.51 -13.40 -14.73
CA SER A 48 1.63 -14.84 -14.57
C SER A 48 0.37 -15.54 -15.06
N ALA A 49 0.54 -16.68 -15.74
CA ALA A 49 -0.57 -17.54 -16.17
C ALA A 49 -1.23 -18.28 -14.99
N ALA A 50 -0.65 -18.20 -13.79
CA ALA A 50 -1.27 -18.65 -12.57
C ALA A 50 -2.63 -17.96 -12.37
N THR A 51 -3.67 -18.76 -12.18
CA THR A 51 -5.05 -18.26 -11.99
C THR A 51 -5.62 -18.75 -10.68
N ALA A 52 -6.66 -18.08 -10.19
CA ALA A 52 -7.41 -18.52 -9.02
C ALA A 52 -8.60 -19.39 -9.45
N PRO A 53 -8.65 -20.67 -9.05
CA PRO A 53 -9.82 -21.50 -9.25
C PRO A 53 -11.04 -20.91 -8.52
N ALA A 54 -12.18 -20.89 -9.21
CA ALA A 54 -13.49 -20.69 -8.58
C ALA A 54 -14.25 -22.02 -8.62
N ILE A 55 -14.57 -22.53 -7.43
CA ILE A 55 -15.27 -23.79 -7.23
C ILE A 55 -16.71 -23.47 -6.84
N PHE A 56 -17.66 -24.08 -7.53
CA PHE A 56 -19.08 -23.84 -7.30
C PHE A 56 -19.69 -25.00 -6.51
N SER A 57 -20.54 -24.70 -5.52
CA SER A 57 -21.34 -25.71 -4.83
C SER A 57 -22.24 -26.48 -5.80
N GLN A 58 -22.71 -25.79 -6.85
CA GLN A 58 -23.48 -26.34 -7.96
C GLN A 58 -23.10 -25.59 -9.25
N ARG A 59 -22.89 -26.33 -10.34
CA ARG A 59 -22.62 -25.74 -11.67
C ARG A 59 -23.87 -25.49 -12.50
N VAL A 60 -24.97 -26.13 -12.12
CA VAL A 60 -26.27 -26.03 -12.80
C VAL A 60 -27.31 -25.71 -11.75
N LEU A 61 -28.08 -24.65 -11.98
CA LEU A 61 -29.19 -24.24 -11.12
C LEU A 61 -30.48 -24.29 -11.93
N ASN A 62 -31.53 -24.89 -11.38
CA ASN A 62 -32.87 -24.88 -11.97
C ASN A 62 -33.79 -24.08 -11.07
N LEU A 63 -34.38 -23.01 -11.60
CA LEU A 63 -35.20 -22.07 -10.85
C LEU A 63 -36.60 -21.99 -11.45
N ALA A 64 -37.60 -22.35 -10.66
CA ALA A 64 -38.99 -22.10 -11.00
C ALA A 64 -39.27 -20.58 -11.12
N PRO A 65 -40.37 -20.16 -11.79
CA PRO A 65 -40.77 -18.75 -11.85
C PRO A 65 -40.85 -18.13 -10.45
N GLY A 66 -40.23 -16.95 -10.27
CA GLY A 66 -40.19 -16.24 -8.98
C GLY A 66 -39.24 -16.83 -7.92
N ALA A 67 -38.67 -18.01 -8.15
CA ALA A 67 -37.81 -18.68 -7.17
C ALA A 67 -36.44 -18.01 -7.06
N SER A 68 -35.86 -18.10 -5.85
CA SER A 68 -34.47 -17.73 -5.59
C SER A 68 -33.72 -18.91 -5.00
N THR A 69 -32.47 -19.11 -5.39
CA THR A 69 -31.61 -20.15 -4.79
C THR A 69 -30.27 -19.55 -4.37
N PRO A 70 -29.83 -19.77 -3.11
CA PRO A 70 -28.49 -19.44 -2.70
C PRO A 70 -27.51 -20.44 -3.32
N TRP A 71 -26.33 -19.96 -3.68
CA TRP A 71 -25.24 -20.80 -4.12
C TRP A 71 -23.93 -20.28 -3.56
N THR A 72 -22.96 -21.17 -3.37
CA THR A 72 -21.66 -20.83 -2.80
C THR A 72 -20.59 -20.93 -3.87
N ILE A 73 -19.78 -19.88 -3.96
CA ILE A 73 -18.53 -19.87 -4.71
C ILE A 73 -17.39 -19.90 -3.72
N THR A 74 -16.46 -20.83 -3.91
CA THR A 74 -15.23 -20.95 -3.16
C THR A 74 -14.07 -20.53 -4.05
N PHE A 75 -13.39 -19.45 -3.68
CA PHE A 75 -12.17 -18.99 -4.34
C PHE A 75 -10.94 -19.48 -3.58
N THR A 76 -10.00 -20.09 -4.29
CA THR A 76 -8.68 -20.43 -3.75
C THR A 76 -7.62 -19.53 -4.37
N GLN A 77 -6.60 -19.19 -3.58
CA GLN A 77 -5.48 -18.41 -4.12
C GLN A 77 -4.65 -19.23 -5.10
N PRO A 78 -4.01 -18.62 -6.12
CA PRO A 78 -3.03 -19.30 -6.96
C PRO A 78 -1.85 -19.78 -6.09
N TRP A 79 -1.62 -21.08 -6.03
CA TRP A 79 -0.68 -21.71 -5.08
C TRP A 79 0.79 -21.55 -5.47
N ASP A 80 1.05 -21.32 -6.75
CA ASP A 80 2.37 -21.19 -7.38
C ASP A 80 2.90 -19.75 -7.36
N LEU A 81 2.13 -18.80 -6.81
CA LEU A 81 2.54 -17.40 -6.66
C LEU A 81 3.04 -17.09 -5.24
N PRO A 82 4.15 -16.35 -5.06
CA PRO A 82 4.64 -15.99 -3.73
C PRO A 82 3.75 -14.95 -3.02
N ASP A 83 3.50 -15.15 -1.71
CA ASP A 83 2.72 -14.21 -0.88
C ASP A 83 3.32 -12.81 -0.79
N LYS A 84 4.65 -12.73 -0.70
CA LYS A 84 5.38 -11.46 -0.55
C LYS A 84 5.41 -10.62 -1.82
N GLU A 85 4.96 -11.18 -2.93
CA GLU A 85 4.90 -10.49 -4.22
C GLU A 85 3.51 -9.91 -4.51
N HIS A 86 2.55 -10.00 -3.57
CA HIS A 86 1.34 -9.17 -3.61
C HIS A 86 0.56 -9.26 -4.93
N TRP A 87 0.48 -10.46 -5.51
CA TRP A 87 -0.18 -10.69 -6.78
C TRP A 87 -1.68 -10.43 -6.70
N VAL A 88 -2.18 -9.63 -7.63
CA VAL A 88 -3.61 -9.47 -7.88
C VAL A 88 -4.03 -10.56 -8.86
N TYR A 89 -4.97 -11.41 -8.47
CA TYR A 89 -5.55 -12.44 -9.32
C TYR A 89 -7.02 -12.12 -9.58
N SER A 90 -7.51 -12.50 -10.76
CA SER A 90 -8.87 -12.15 -11.17
C SER A 90 -9.46 -13.20 -12.11
N GLY A 91 -10.70 -12.99 -12.49
CA GLY A 91 -11.38 -13.78 -13.50
C GLY A 91 -12.84 -13.41 -13.60
N PHE A 92 -13.58 -14.27 -14.27
CA PHE A 92 -15.00 -14.10 -14.53
C PHE A 92 -15.75 -15.39 -14.28
N ILE A 93 -16.95 -15.25 -13.74
CA ILE A 93 -17.94 -16.32 -13.73
C ILE A 93 -18.96 -15.99 -14.81
N ASN A 94 -19.08 -16.89 -15.78
CA ASN A 94 -20.06 -16.82 -16.84
C ASN A 94 -21.27 -17.67 -16.46
N ALA A 95 -22.44 -17.05 -16.45
CA ALA A 95 -23.73 -17.70 -16.26
C ALA A 95 -24.46 -17.69 -17.59
N THR A 96 -24.73 -18.88 -18.14
CA THR A 96 -25.55 -19.05 -19.34
C THR A 96 -26.97 -19.36 -18.91
N ILE A 97 -27.91 -18.50 -19.32
CA ILE A 97 -29.31 -18.56 -18.94
C ILE A 97 -30.08 -19.25 -20.06
N ILE A 98 -30.72 -20.37 -19.74
CA ILE A 98 -31.42 -21.25 -20.68
C ILE A 98 -32.91 -21.28 -20.30
N ILE A 99 -33.77 -21.01 -21.27
CA ILE A 99 -35.24 -21.07 -21.16
C ILE A 99 -35.75 -21.85 -22.38
N ASP A 100 -36.69 -22.77 -22.17
CA ASP A 100 -37.26 -23.61 -23.24
C ASP A 100 -36.19 -24.31 -24.11
N ASN A 101 -35.11 -24.78 -23.46
CA ASN A 101 -33.96 -25.43 -24.10
C ASN A 101 -33.16 -24.57 -25.10
N ALA A 102 -33.36 -23.25 -25.10
CA ALA A 102 -32.57 -22.30 -25.87
C ALA A 102 -31.79 -21.35 -24.96
N VAL A 103 -30.57 -21.00 -25.37
CA VAL A 103 -29.81 -19.93 -24.71
C VAL A 103 -30.60 -18.63 -24.87
N ASN A 104 -31.03 -18.07 -23.75
CA ASN A 104 -31.78 -16.83 -23.72
C ASN A 104 -30.85 -15.63 -23.55
N SER A 105 -29.89 -15.73 -22.63
CA SER A 105 -28.95 -14.66 -22.32
C SER A 105 -27.70 -15.20 -21.60
N THR A 106 -26.68 -14.34 -21.49
CA THR A 106 -25.48 -14.62 -20.71
C THR A 106 -25.20 -13.46 -19.75
N MET A 107 -24.62 -13.78 -18.59
CA MET A 107 -24.17 -12.81 -17.61
C MET A 107 -22.73 -13.13 -17.21
N THR A 108 -21.93 -12.08 -17.03
CA THR A 108 -20.56 -12.19 -16.56
C THR A 108 -20.42 -11.48 -15.23
N ILE A 109 -19.93 -12.19 -14.22
CA ILE A 109 -19.65 -11.69 -12.88
C ILE A 109 -18.13 -11.63 -12.70
N PRO A 110 -17.50 -10.44 -12.63
CA PRO A 110 -16.08 -10.34 -12.37
C PRO A 110 -15.76 -10.69 -10.91
N PHE A 111 -14.59 -11.26 -10.69
CA PHE A 111 -14.02 -11.42 -9.35
C PHE A 111 -12.56 -10.99 -9.33
N LEU A 112 -12.11 -10.55 -8.16
CA LEU A 112 -10.77 -10.08 -7.89
C LEU A 112 -10.35 -10.60 -6.51
N GLY A 113 -9.08 -10.96 -6.38
CA GLY A 113 -8.45 -11.26 -5.10
C GLY A 113 -6.98 -10.86 -5.08
N PHE A 114 -6.38 -11.01 -3.91
CA PHE A 114 -5.02 -10.58 -3.63
C PHE A 114 -4.27 -11.72 -2.93
N LYS A 115 -3.12 -12.12 -3.48
CA LYS A 115 -2.23 -13.14 -2.92
C LYS A 115 -1.48 -12.58 -1.72
N GLY A 116 -1.51 -13.30 -0.60
CA GLY A 116 -0.93 -12.86 0.67
C GLY A 116 -1.85 -11.94 1.48
N ASP A 117 -1.28 -11.20 2.44
CA ASP A 117 -2.02 -10.23 3.27
C ASP A 117 -1.81 -8.81 2.76
N TYR A 118 -2.88 -8.18 2.28
CA TYR A 118 -2.87 -6.80 1.80
C TYR A 118 -2.40 -5.78 2.85
N ARG A 119 -2.51 -6.10 4.15
CA ARG A 119 -1.97 -5.24 5.23
C ARG A 119 -0.46 -5.14 5.24
N THR A 120 0.24 -6.03 4.53
CA THR A 120 1.70 -6.08 4.50
C THR A 120 2.30 -5.36 3.31
N VAL A 121 1.47 -4.79 2.42
CA VAL A 121 1.94 -3.99 1.27
C VAL A 121 2.81 -2.83 1.77
N PRO A 122 4.07 -2.72 1.28
CA PRO A 122 4.95 -1.61 1.61
C PRO A 122 4.36 -0.28 1.16
N ILE A 123 4.50 0.75 1.99
CA ILE A 123 4.07 2.11 1.63
C ILE A 123 5.27 2.92 1.17
N LEU A 124 6.36 2.86 1.94
CA LEU A 124 7.62 3.49 1.62
C LEU A 124 8.40 2.55 0.71
N ARG A 125 8.94 3.08 -0.38
CA ARG A 125 9.86 2.33 -1.23
C ARG A 125 11.01 1.80 -0.39
N PRO A 126 11.31 0.48 -0.41
CA PRO A 126 12.44 -0.07 0.34
C PRO A 126 13.77 0.50 -0.16
N ASN A 127 14.76 0.50 0.72
CA ASN A 127 16.10 1.08 0.54
C ASN A 127 16.99 0.36 -0.51
N THR A 128 16.39 -0.37 -1.45
CA THR A 128 17.07 -0.92 -2.64
C THR A 128 17.09 0.08 -3.80
N ALA A 129 16.41 1.22 -3.67
CA ALA A 129 16.27 2.26 -4.69
C ALA A 129 16.54 3.67 -4.15
N ASP A 130 17.50 3.81 -3.23
CA ASP A 130 17.98 5.09 -2.63
C ASP A 130 16.99 5.88 -1.75
N PHE A 131 15.75 5.40 -1.53
CA PHE A 131 14.76 6.02 -0.67
C PHE A 131 14.33 5.11 0.50
N PRO A 132 13.79 5.68 1.60
CA PRO A 132 13.87 7.08 1.99
C PRO A 132 15.30 7.52 2.33
N PHE A 133 15.60 8.82 2.17
CA PHE A 133 16.91 9.35 2.55
C PHE A 133 16.87 10.72 3.22
N LEU A 134 17.92 11.00 3.99
CA LEU A 134 18.20 12.33 4.54
C LEU A 134 19.13 13.08 3.58
N GLY A 135 18.75 14.28 3.21
CA GLY A 135 19.46 15.16 2.30
C GLY A 135 19.68 16.54 2.88
N SER A 136 20.39 17.35 2.10
CA SER A 136 20.66 18.77 2.34
C SER A 136 20.37 19.54 1.06
N SER A 137 19.86 20.77 1.21
CA SER A 137 19.89 21.76 0.12
C SER A 137 21.02 22.74 0.41
N GLN A 138 22.08 22.72 -0.40
CA GLN A 138 23.10 23.75 -0.41
C GLN A 138 22.95 24.54 -1.72
N THR A 139 22.35 25.72 -1.63
CA THR A 139 22.41 26.84 -2.59
C THR A 139 21.97 26.63 -4.06
N ASN A 140 21.72 25.41 -4.54
CA ASN A 140 21.38 25.11 -5.95
C ASN A 140 20.06 24.32 -6.15
N ASP A 141 19.09 24.45 -5.23
CA ASP A 141 17.74 23.82 -5.26
C ASP A 141 17.66 22.27 -5.39
N ARG A 142 18.80 21.58 -5.55
CA ARG A 142 18.87 20.12 -5.61
C ARG A 142 19.18 19.52 -4.23
N VAL A 143 18.26 18.70 -3.74
CA VAL A 143 18.46 17.90 -2.52
C VAL A 143 19.50 16.82 -2.81
N THR A 144 20.66 16.90 -2.16
CA THR A 144 21.71 15.88 -2.28
C THR A 144 21.64 14.95 -1.09
N GLN A 145 21.66 13.63 -1.32
CA GLN A 145 21.68 12.63 -0.25
C GLN A 145 22.93 12.83 0.61
N VAL A 146 22.71 12.93 1.92
CA VAL A 146 23.80 13.00 2.89
C VAL A 146 24.06 11.56 3.35
N MET A 147 25.14 10.97 2.86
CA MET A 147 25.54 9.62 3.28
C MET A 147 25.86 9.64 4.78
N SER A 148 25.20 8.76 5.55
CA SER A 148 25.56 8.52 6.94
C SER A 148 26.91 7.80 6.96
N ALA A 149 27.85 8.36 7.74
CA ALA A 149 29.27 8.03 7.74
C ALA A 149 29.62 6.54 7.66
N ASN A 150 30.33 6.17 6.59
CA ASN A 150 31.44 5.21 6.66
C ASN A 150 32.81 5.88 6.40
N ALA A 151 32.88 7.21 6.19
CA ALA A 151 34.17 7.89 5.97
C ALA A 151 34.28 9.36 6.44
N ALA A 152 33.18 10.08 6.74
CA ALA A 152 33.24 11.54 6.95
C ALA A 152 32.25 12.09 8.00
N GLY A 153 32.34 11.66 9.26
CA GLY A 153 31.69 12.33 10.40
C GLY A 153 30.15 12.40 10.41
N VAL A 154 29.58 12.88 11.52
CA VAL A 154 28.13 13.12 11.62
C VAL A 154 27.80 14.41 10.86
N PRO A 155 26.87 14.41 9.87
CA PRO A 155 26.52 15.60 9.12
C PRO A 155 26.07 16.76 10.00
N VAL A 156 26.46 17.99 9.65
CA VAL A 156 26.15 19.19 10.43
C VAL A 156 25.23 20.12 9.63
N PHE A 157 24.13 20.55 10.26
CA PHE A 157 23.15 21.48 9.71
C PHE A 157 23.13 22.77 10.54
N ASP A 158 23.28 23.92 9.87
CA ASP A 158 23.28 25.26 10.50
C ASP A 158 21.87 25.81 10.75
N MET A 159 20.86 25.16 10.20
CA MET A 159 19.46 25.55 10.28
C MET A 159 19.17 26.96 9.71
N VAL A 160 20.04 27.45 8.82
CA VAL A 160 19.92 28.73 8.11
C VAL A 160 20.03 28.51 6.61
N LYS A 161 21.22 28.11 6.12
CA LYS A 161 21.47 27.83 4.71
C LYS A 161 21.45 26.34 4.40
N ASN A 162 21.69 25.51 5.41
CA ASN A 162 21.74 24.07 5.31
C ASN A 162 20.69 23.47 6.24
N LEU A 163 19.55 23.07 5.64
CA LEU A 163 18.44 22.44 6.34
C LEU A 163 18.41 20.93 6.05
N PRO A 164 18.08 20.10 7.06
CA PRO A 164 17.83 18.68 6.85
C PRO A 164 16.51 18.49 6.08
N ILE A 165 16.58 17.74 4.99
CA ILE A 165 15.45 17.44 4.12
C ILE A 165 15.30 15.92 4.05
N VAL A 166 14.11 15.40 4.34
CA VAL A 166 13.81 13.98 4.13
C VAL A 166 13.07 13.81 2.83
N THR A 167 13.58 12.93 1.98
CA THR A 167 12.94 12.59 0.71
C THR A 167 12.45 11.15 0.77
N ILE A 168 11.18 10.94 0.40
CA ILE A 168 10.54 9.63 0.35
C ILE A 168 9.97 9.36 -1.04
N ALA A 169 9.90 8.08 -1.40
CA ALA A 169 9.06 7.59 -2.48
C ALA A 169 7.95 6.72 -1.87
N LYS A 170 6.70 7.02 -2.23
CA LYS A 170 5.50 6.31 -1.76
C LYS A 170 5.03 5.38 -2.87
N ASP A 171 5.26 4.10 -2.69
CA ASP A 171 4.95 3.06 -3.68
C ASP A 171 3.47 2.63 -3.63
N HIS A 172 2.78 3.00 -2.55
CA HIS A 172 1.36 2.75 -2.37
C HIS A 172 0.70 3.96 -1.65
N PRO A 173 -0.57 4.29 -1.94
CA PRO A 173 -1.28 5.32 -1.18
C PRO A 173 -1.44 4.91 0.29
N THR A 174 -1.51 5.91 1.18
CA THR A 174 -1.69 5.69 2.62
C THR A 174 -2.60 6.74 3.22
N ALA A 175 -3.37 6.36 4.23
CA ALA A 175 -4.22 7.28 4.97
C ALA A 175 -3.40 8.27 5.82
N GLN A 176 -2.15 7.95 6.16
CA GLN A 176 -1.34 8.84 7.00
C GLN A 176 0.16 8.62 6.85
N ILE A 177 0.90 9.73 6.76
CA ILE A 177 2.35 9.81 6.92
C ILE A 177 2.63 10.80 8.05
N ARG A 178 3.57 10.44 8.92
CA ARG A 178 4.12 11.32 9.95
C ARG A 178 5.63 11.35 9.84
N VAL A 179 6.17 12.55 9.88
CA VAL A 179 7.60 12.82 9.92
C VAL A 179 7.90 13.65 11.16
N TYR A 180 8.88 13.21 11.94
CA TYR A 180 9.24 13.89 13.19
C TYR A 180 10.72 13.70 13.51
N ALA A 181 11.30 14.70 14.17
CA ALA A 181 12.66 14.63 14.67
C ALA A 181 12.69 13.93 16.03
N ILE A 182 13.78 13.22 16.32
CA ILE A 182 14.03 12.57 17.62
C ILE A 182 15.37 13.11 18.12
N SER A 183 15.38 13.73 19.30
CA SER A 183 16.63 14.14 19.94
C SER A 183 17.35 12.93 20.53
N GLN A 184 18.66 12.83 20.28
CA GLN A 184 19.48 11.77 20.86
C GLN A 184 19.66 11.94 22.38
N SER A 185 19.66 13.18 22.89
CA SER A 185 19.87 13.43 24.33
C SER A 185 18.63 13.15 25.17
N THR A 186 17.43 13.38 24.62
CA THR A 186 16.17 13.23 25.38
C THR A 186 15.33 12.04 24.93
N GLY A 187 15.59 11.46 23.76
CA GLY A 187 14.76 10.43 23.13
C GLY A 187 13.36 10.92 22.73
N LYS A 188 13.04 12.20 22.94
CA LYS A 188 11.69 12.74 22.73
C LYS A 188 11.44 13.02 21.24
N PRO A 189 10.25 12.66 20.72
CA PRO A 189 9.85 13.06 19.38
C PRO A 189 9.37 14.51 19.36
N TYR A 190 9.77 15.23 18.32
CA TYR A 190 9.38 16.61 18.05
C TYR A 190 8.70 16.67 16.69
N PHE A 191 7.44 17.10 16.71
CA PHE A 191 6.58 17.17 15.54
C PHE A 191 6.58 18.63 15.10
N ALA A 192 7.26 18.97 14.00
CA ALA A 192 7.06 20.20 13.20
C ALA A 192 8.07 20.18 12.04
N LEU A 193 7.88 19.26 11.10
CA LEU A 193 8.41 19.45 9.76
C LEU A 193 7.35 20.19 8.94
N VAL A 194 7.76 21.01 7.99
CA VAL A 194 6.83 21.58 7.01
C VAL A 194 6.13 20.41 6.32
N ASP A 195 4.80 20.39 6.38
CA ASP A 195 3.96 19.28 5.91
C ASP A 195 4.29 17.91 6.54
N GLY A 196 4.88 17.89 7.74
CA GLY A 196 5.31 16.67 8.44
C GLY A 196 4.18 15.72 8.87
N VAL A 197 2.92 16.06 8.56
CA VAL A 197 1.79 15.15 8.60
C VAL A 197 1.07 15.27 7.27
N LEU A 198 0.96 14.16 6.55
CA LEU A 198 0.12 14.06 5.35
C LEU A 198 -0.98 13.04 5.63
N ASP A 199 -2.23 13.47 5.53
CA ASP A 199 -3.38 12.58 5.57
C ASP A 199 -3.84 12.28 4.14
N TYR A 200 -4.28 11.05 3.88
CA TYR A 200 -4.73 10.56 2.57
C TYR A 200 -3.70 10.81 1.45
N ALA A 201 -2.43 10.54 1.74
CA ALA A 201 -1.34 10.70 0.81
C ALA A 201 -1.46 9.73 -0.38
N GLN A 202 -1.51 10.29 -1.59
CA GLN A 202 -1.46 9.54 -2.85
C GLN A 202 -0.08 8.89 -3.05
N GLN A 203 0.01 7.87 -3.90
CA GLN A 203 1.30 7.30 -4.30
C GLN A 203 2.13 8.30 -5.12
N ASN A 204 3.45 8.08 -5.13
CA ASN A 204 4.35 8.69 -6.08
C ASN A 204 4.31 7.93 -7.41
N PHE A 205 4.52 8.65 -8.50
CA PHE A 205 4.62 8.08 -9.84
C PHE A 205 5.97 8.47 -10.41
N ILE A 206 6.74 7.49 -10.85
CA ILE A 206 8.12 7.70 -11.31
C ILE A 206 8.20 8.71 -12.46
N SER A 207 7.18 8.78 -13.31
CA SER A 207 7.14 9.61 -14.51
C SER A 207 6.84 11.10 -14.28
N TYR A 208 6.19 11.49 -13.18
CA TYR A 208 5.76 12.90 -13.01
C TYR A 208 5.84 13.44 -11.58
N ARG A 209 5.76 12.57 -10.56
CA ARG A 209 5.91 12.95 -9.14
C ARG A 209 6.66 11.84 -8.41
N PRO A 210 7.97 11.70 -8.67
CA PRO A 210 8.74 10.55 -8.21
C PRO A 210 8.93 10.51 -6.69
N THR A 211 8.87 11.67 -6.01
CA THR A 211 9.19 11.77 -4.58
C THR A 211 8.31 12.77 -3.83
N THR A 212 8.43 12.77 -2.51
CA THR A 212 7.92 13.83 -1.62
C THR A 212 8.99 14.19 -0.61
N THR A 213 9.18 15.48 -0.41
CA THR A 213 10.23 16.05 0.43
C THR A 213 9.65 16.76 1.64
N PHE A 214 10.28 16.59 2.79
CA PHE A 214 9.94 17.27 4.04
C PHE A 214 11.17 18.01 4.56
N THR A 215 11.07 19.32 4.67
CA THR A 215 12.16 20.14 5.22
C THR A 215 11.92 20.37 6.70
N TRP A 216 12.97 20.19 7.50
CA TRP A 216 12.93 20.52 8.92
C TRP A 216 13.64 21.84 9.20
N SER A 217 12.90 22.82 9.73
CA SER A 217 13.41 24.16 10.06
C SER A 217 14.11 24.26 11.42
N GLY A 218 14.18 23.15 12.17
CA GLY A 218 14.76 23.15 13.52
C GLY A 218 13.79 23.58 14.62
N TYR A 219 12.51 23.74 14.26
CA TYR A 219 11.42 23.95 15.19
C TYR A 219 10.66 22.64 15.42
N GLY A 220 9.98 22.53 16.56
CA GLY A 220 9.26 21.34 16.96
C GLY A 220 8.33 21.63 18.11
N TYR A 221 7.14 21.02 18.10
CA TYR A 221 6.30 20.93 19.29
C TYR A 221 6.29 19.49 19.80
N ASN A 222 6.06 19.34 21.11
CA ASN A 222 5.72 18.03 21.66
C ASN A 222 4.28 17.68 21.28
N LYS A 223 3.97 16.38 21.21
CA LYS A 223 2.75 15.74 20.69
C LYS A 223 1.42 16.33 21.20
N THR A 224 1.45 17.11 22.28
CA THR A 224 0.27 17.57 23.02
C THR A 224 -0.24 18.95 22.62
N ASN A 225 0.57 19.83 22.00
CA ASN A 225 0.11 21.19 21.68
C ASN A 225 0.84 21.82 20.50
N LYS A 226 0.13 22.04 19.38
CA LYS A 226 0.67 22.72 18.19
C LYS A 226 1.05 24.18 18.45
N SER A 227 0.53 24.80 19.53
CA SER A 227 0.93 26.16 19.92
C SER A 227 2.25 26.23 20.70
N ASP A 228 2.83 25.10 21.12
CA ASP A 228 4.18 25.03 21.73
C ASP A 228 5.26 24.83 20.65
N LEU A 229 5.13 25.51 19.50
CA LEU A 229 6.16 25.48 18.48
C LEU A 229 7.39 26.21 19.02
N LYS A 230 8.44 25.45 19.33
CA LYS A 230 9.68 26.01 19.86
C LYS A 230 10.87 25.64 18.99
N ARG A 231 11.87 26.52 19.02
CA ARG A 231 13.17 26.27 18.43
C ARG A 231 13.89 25.20 19.25
N LEU A 232 14.29 24.09 18.63
CA LEU A 232 15.01 23.02 19.33
C LEU A 232 16.48 23.39 19.53
N ALA A 233 17.08 22.95 20.63
CA ALA A 233 18.47 23.25 20.96
C ALA A 233 19.46 22.61 19.96
N ASN A 234 20.70 23.14 19.91
CA ASN A 234 21.80 22.48 19.22
C ASN A 234 22.04 21.08 19.83
N GLY A 235 22.36 20.09 19.01
CA GLY A 235 22.45 18.70 19.47
C GLY A 235 22.41 17.68 18.33
N ILE A 236 22.37 16.40 18.69
CA ILE A 236 22.29 15.29 17.73
C ILE A 236 20.84 14.83 17.60
N TYR A 237 20.39 14.64 16.37
CA TYR A 237 19.02 14.26 16.02
C TYR A 237 18.99 13.14 14.98
N ARG A 238 17.82 12.51 14.88
CA ARG A 238 17.42 11.65 13.76
C ARG A 238 16.04 12.10 13.28
N ILE A 239 15.71 11.91 12.01
CA ILE A 239 14.34 12.06 11.53
C ILE A 239 13.74 10.68 11.31
N LYS A 240 12.52 10.49 11.81
CA LYS A 240 11.73 9.28 11.65
C LYS A 240 10.52 9.56 10.78
N VAL A 241 10.31 8.68 9.81
CA VAL A 241 9.13 8.65 8.94
C VAL A 241 8.33 7.41 9.32
N THR A 242 7.02 7.58 9.50
CA THR A 242 6.07 6.47 9.66
C THR A 242 4.94 6.64 8.67
N ALA A 243 4.56 5.58 7.99
CA ALA A 243 3.42 5.55 7.07
C ALA A 243 2.47 4.41 7.45
N LEU A 244 1.16 4.68 7.45
CA LEU A 244 0.16 3.70 7.86
C LEU A 244 -0.09 2.67 6.74
N ARG A 245 0.09 1.38 7.02
CA ARG A 245 -0.21 0.32 6.07
C ARG A 245 -1.73 0.18 5.82
N PRO A 246 -2.16 -0.47 4.73
CA PRO A 246 -3.59 -0.62 4.44
C PRO A 246 -4.36 -1.27 5.59
N PHE A 247 -5.50 -0.68 5.97
CA PHE A 247 -6.33 -1.10 7.11
C PHE A 247 -5.62 -1.10 8.49
N GLY A 248 -4.48 -0.43 8.60
CA GLY A 248 -3.71 -0.34 9.84
C GLY A 248 -4.36 0.57 10.87
N ASP A 249 -4.00 0.37 12.14
CA ASP A 249 -4.30 1.25 13.25
C ASP A 249 -3.09 2.16 13.55
N PRO A 250 -3.21 3.49 13.47
CA PRO A 250 -2.08 4.41 13.70
C PRO A 250 -1.54 4.40 15.13
N SER A 251 -2.22 3.76 16.07
CA SER A 251 -1.72 3.52 17.43
C SER A 251 -0.84 2.27 17.56
N LYS A 252 -0.85 1.36 16.57
CA LYS A 252 -0.12 0.09 16.60
C LYS A 252 1.15 0.15 15.75
N PRO A 253 2.35 0.04 16.34
CA PRO A 253 3.61 0.09 15.59
C PRO A 253 3.77 -0.98 14.50
N SER A 254 3.14 -2.16 14.66
CA SER A 254 3.15 -3.24 13.66
C SER A 254 2.48 -2.85 12.35
N ASP A 255 1.56 -1.90 12.41
CA ASP A 255 0.74 -1.46 11.29
C ASP A 255 1.39 -0.29 10.54
N LEU A 256 2.58 0.12 10.98
CA LEU A 256 3.34 1.21 10.40
C LEU A 256 4.52 0.68 9.59
N ASP A 257 4.67 1.21 8.39
CA ASP A 257 5.93 1.21 7.67
C ASP A 257 6.82 2.33 8.23
N THR A 258 8.08 2.03 8.51
CA THR A 258 8.94 2.93 9.29
C THR A 258 10.33 3.04 8.71
N TRP A 259 10.81 4.27 8.56
CA TRP A 259 12.21 4.58 8.27
C TRP A 259 12.76 5.56 9.28
N THR A 260 14.04 5.43 9.64
CA THR A 260 14.74 6.38 10.50
C THR A 260 16.09 6.72 9.90
N SER A 261 16.38 8.01 9.76
CA SER A 261 17.64 8.50 9.22
C SER A 261 18.85 8.05 10.05
N GLY A 262 20.05 8.21 9.47
CA GLY A 262 21.28 8.31 10.25
C GLY A 262 21.26 9.52 11.21
N PHE A 263 22.26 9.57 12.10
CA PHE A 263 22.44 10.72 12.98
C PHE A 263 22.87 11.96 12.20
N PHE A 264 22.45 13.12 12.66
CA PHE A 264 22.98 14.41 12.22
C PHE A 264 23.03 15.39 13.39
N LYS A 265 23.91 16.39 13.29
CA LYS A 265 24.11 17.45 14.27
C LYS A 265 23.45 18.74 13.80
N VAL A 266 22.74 19.38 14.71
CA VAL A 266 22.29 20.76 14.59
C VAL A 266 23.30 21.65 15.30
N ALA A 267 23.95 22.55 14.56
CA ALA A 267 24.91 23.52 15.09
C ALA A 267 24.74 24.84 14.35
N ARG A 268 23.97 25.74 14.98
CA ARG A 268 23.66 27.07 14.47
C ARG A 268 24.75 28.09 14.77
#